data_AF-A0A6B2L2E9-F1
#
_entry.id   AF-A0A6B2L2E9-F1
#
_cell.length_a   1.000
_cell.length_b   1.000
_cell.length_c   1.000
_cell.angle_alpha   90.00
_cell.angle_beta   90.00
_cell.angle_gamma   90.00
#
_symmetry.space_group_name_H-M   'P 1'
#
loop_
_entity.id
_entity.type
_entity.pdbx_description
1 polymer ?
#
loop_
_entity_poly.entity_id
_entity_poly.type
_entity_poly.pdbx_seq_one_letter_code
_entity_poly.pdbx_strand_id
1 'polypeptide(L)'
;MLVTWWECETERRISSFFQTIKRMMNTFNYSGERPARALRSEDVAKYLDKERTSLPPLLLTTVDSYESEKSTGEKTDSTKKIFGKKRKKTTLALDDENIIFQNKKNENYLSKMSGVCRMFRVTIKHHDEEEVTLEKNFINEINIIVLETCITFINHFQPLLLQRMDIFEEIFMNIVKLLRRNKALNFQSKLLKTIHDLIPNFNTILWISKNTICSELIFELIRLCNSKVKSTRDETITLYISLLENNFKTTQNLARAKLQTTIGLTKFVGESMEEDNSYTGLMSAFSFVTKYYDNNSDVDSHGLPVSKQLQLLEEQIRNMIADNSKMRQFSYDPEMLSSLYYKISSQLLESPDERIAWLENLSNFHKDKGNHEEYAQTKIITAALVQEYLTLMNRWNAVTRLITLPSFPLVCPNFSEVLVMPDPKALEVLKTEICQSSLFNTAGFVKLLQEAIELLKTNGLLEMCVAIYQLTLPVLQETRDY
;
A
#
# COMPACT_ATOMS: atom_id res chain seq x y z
N MET A 1 -1.51 30.40 -24.35
CA MET A 1 -0.60 30.90 -23.31
C MET A 1 0.27 29.77 -22.75
N LEU A 2 -0.28 28.75 -22.08
CA LEU A 2 0.54 27.63 -21.56
C LEU A 2 1.13 26.75 -22.68
N VAL A 3 0.32 26.34 -23.66
CA VAL A 3 0.78 25.61 -24.86
C VAL A 3 1.86 26.39 -25.63
N THR A 4 1.57 27.66 -25.94
CA THR A 4 2.52 28.57 -26.61
C THR A 4 3.80 28.84 -25.80
N TRP A 5 3.79 28.63 -24.48
CA TRP A 5 5.02 28.68 -23.68
C TRP A 5 5.81 27.37 -23.82
N TRP A 6 5.16 26.21 -23.73
CA TRP A 6 5.79 24.90 -23.96
C TRP A 6 6.42 24.78 -25.36
N GLU A 7 5.82 25.37 -26.39
CA GLU A 7 6.36 25.40 -27.77
C GLU A 7 7.63 26.26 -27.91
N CYS A 8 7.84 27.25 -27.04
CA CYS A 8 8.95 28.20 -27.11
C CYS A 8 10.07 27.91 -26.09
N GLU A 9 9.91 26.89 -25.25
CA GLU A 9 10.74 26.70 -24.06
C GLU A 9 11.62 25.44 -24.14
N THR A 10 12.77 25.48 -23.45
CA THR A 10 13.70 24.34 -23.43
C THR A 10 13.15 23.14 -22.65
N GLU A 11 13.39 21.92 -23.15
CA GLU A 11 12.94 20.66 -22.54
C GLU A 11 13.30 20.52 -21.05
N ARG A 12 14.49 21.02 -20.65
CA ARG A 12 14.94 21.01 -19.24
C ARG A 12 14.00 21.81 -18.33
N ARG A 13 13.45 22.92 -18.82
CA ARG A 13 12.45 23.73 -18.11
C ARG A 13 11.07 23.07 -18.11
N ILE A 14 10.72 22.32 -19.16
CA ILE A 14 9.49 21.51 -19.20
C ILE A 14 9.54 20.40 -18.13
N SER A 15 10.62 19.62 -18.03
CA SER A 15 10.78 18.65 -16.93
C SER A 15 10.82 19.37 -15.57
N SER A 16 11.58 20.46 -15.42
CA SER A 16 11.61 21.23 -14.17
C SER A 16 10.22 21.76 -13.73
N PHE A 17 9.35 22.10 -14.69
CA PHE A 17 7.96 22.47 -14.43
C PHE A 17 7.15 21.29 -13.87
N PHE A 18 7.24 20.09 -14.47
CA PHE A 18 6.56 18.90 -13.94
C PHE A 18 7.17 18.37 -12.62
N GLN A 19 8.49 18.56 -12.38
CA GLN A 19 9.11 18.35 -11.07
C GLN A 19 8.54 19.32 -10.03
N THR A 20 8.26 20.56 -10.40
CA THR A 20 7.68 21.58 -9.52
C THR A 20 6.22 21.23 -9.20
N ILE A 21 5.42 20.81 -10.19
CA ILE A 21 4.08 20.25 -9.97
C ILE A 21 4.12 19.08 -8.99
N LYS A 22 5.02 18.09 -9.21
CA LYS A 22 5.21 16.95 -8.31
C LYS A 22 5.52 17.37 -6.86
N ARG A 23 6.31 18.43 -6.66
CA ARG A 23 6.59 19.00 -5.34
C ARG A 23 5.36 19.70 -4.73
N MET A 24 4.65 20.52 -5.50
CA MET A 24 3.40 21.17 -5.04
C MET A 24 2.33 20.16 -4.64
N MET A 25 2.15 19.09 -5.41
CA MET A 25 1.24 18.00 -5.04
C MET A 25 1.59 17.35 -3.69
N ASN A 26 2.88 17.35 -3.29
CA ASN A 26 3.30 16.79 -2.00
C ASN A 26 2.98 17.74 -0.83
N THR A 27 2.99 19.06 -1.05
CA THR A 27 2.68 20.05 -0.02
C THR A 27 1.18 20.21 0.22
N PHE A 28 0.35 20.11 -0.82
CA PHE A 28 -1.12 20.26 -0.72
C PHE A 28 -1.87 18.94 -0.42
N ASN A 29 -1.30 18.07 0.41
CA ASN A 29 -1.91 16.78 0.73
C ASN A 29 -2.89 16.89 1.93
N TYR A 30 -4.15 16.54 1.74
CA TYR A 30 -5.17 16.53 2.81
C TYR A 30 -4.92 15.37 3.79
N SER A 31 -4.33 15.68 4.95
CA SER A 31 -3.95 14.69 5.98
C SER A 31 -5.14 14.04 6.72
N GLY A 32 -6.38 14.45 6.43
CA GLY A 32 -7.56 13.98 7.15
C GLY A 32 -7.85 14.81 8.41
N GLU A 33 -8.85 14.39 9.20
CA GLU A 33 -9.28 15.10 10.42
C GLU A 33 -8.31 14.94 11.61
N ARG A 34 -7.05 15.33 11.45
CA ARG A 34 -6.07 15.66 12.50
C ARG A 34 -4.82 16.25 11.82
N PRO A 35 -4.66 17.58 11.89
CA PRO A 35 -3.98 18.16 13.07
C PRO A 35 -4.88 19.04 13.94
N ALA A 36 -6.10 19.38 13.49
CA ALA A 36 -6.98 20.33 14.18
C ALA A 36 -7.36 19.94 15.62
N ARG A 37 -7.24 18.67 16.04
CA ARG A 37 -7.42 18.24 17.45
C ARG A 37 -6.14 18.27 18.30
N ALA A 38 -4.94 18.26 17.70
CA ALA A 38 -3.67 18.27 18.43
C ALA A 38 -3.28 19.68 18.87
N LEU A 39 -3.48 20.68 18.01
CA LEU A 39 -3.32 22.10 18.37
C LEU A 39 -4.25 22.51 19.53
N ARG A 40 -5.46 21.92 19.60
CA ARG A 40 -6.44 22.21 20.66
C ARG A 40 -6.01 21.74 22.06
N SER A 41 -5.12 20.75 22.23
CA SER A 41 -4.66 20.36 23.58
C SER A 41 -3.66 21.35 24.17
N GLU A 42 -2.77 21.92 23.36
CA GLU A 42 -1.76 22.87 23.86
C GLU A 42 -2.37 24.24 24.19
N ASP A 43 -3.28 24.74 23.34
CA ASP A 43 -3.87 26.07 23.56
C ASP A 43 -4.95 26.07 24.65
N VAL A 44 -5.68 24.96 24.85
CA VAL A 44 -6.58 24.81 26.00
C VAL A 44 -5.79 24.67 27.31
N ALA A 45 -4.64 23.99 27.31
CA ALA A 45 -3.75 23.94 28.48
C ALA A 45 -3.24 25.34 28.85
N LYS A 46 -2.78 26.13 27.87
CA LYS A 46 -2.33 27.52 28.07
C LYS A 46 -3.42 28.44 28.62
N TYR A 47 -4.69 28.22 28.27
CA TYR A 47 -5.82 28.97 28.85
C TYR A 47 -6.12 28.56 30.30
N LEU A 48 -6.06 27.26 30.62
CA LEU A 48 -6.32 26.73 31.97
C LEU A 48 -5.21 27.10 32.98
N ASP A 49 -3.95 27.19 32.56
CA ASP A 49 -2.86 27.70 33.41
C ASP A 49 -2.97 29.22 33.67
N LYS A 50 -3.60 29.97 32.75
CA LYS A 50 -3.77 31.42 32.88
C LYS A 50 -4.81 31.81 33.93
N GLU A 51 -5.83 30.97 34.17
CA GLU A 51 -6.81 31.17 35.25
C GLU A 51 -6.32 30.64 36.61
N ARG A 52 -5.26 29.82 36.66
CA ARG A 52 -4.67 29.31 37.90
C ARG A 52 -3.72 30.28 38.62
N THR A 53 -3.36 31.39 37.99
CA THR A 53 -2.35 32.34 38.50
C THR A 53 -2.92 33.61 39.15
N SER A 54 -4.25 33.72 39.30
CA SER A 54 -4.91 34.90 39.89
C SER A 54 -5.85 34.58 41.07
N LEU A 55 -5.34 34.06 42.18
CA LEU A 55 -5.99 34.08 43.51
C LEU A 55 -4.92 33.96 44.64
N PRO A 56 -5.11 34.59 45.82
CA PRO A 56 -4.10 34.60 46.90
C PRO A 56 -4.07 33.30 47.74
N PRO A 57 -2.96 33.02 48.45
CA PRO A 57 -2.80 31.76 49.18
C PRO A 57 -3.39 31.80 50.60
N LEU A 58 -4.36 30.93 50.90
CA LEU A 58 -4.77 30.66 52.29
C LEU A 58 -5.04 29.18 52.57
N LEU A 59 -4.22 28.67 53.49
CA LEU A 59 -4.43 27.59 54.46
C LEU A 59 -4.89 26.20 53.99
N LEU A 60 -3.91 25.31 54.07
CA LEU A 60 -4.00 23.86 54.24
C LEU A 60 -4.79 23.49 55.52
N THR A 61 -5.86 22.69 55.39
CA THR A 61 -6.30 21.75 56.45
C THR A 61 -6.89 20.48 55.84
N THR A 62 -6.21 19.37 56.06
CA THR A 62 -6.71 18.00 56.32
C THR A 62 -8.21 17.73 56.21
N VAL A 63 -8.57 16.61 55.58
CA VAL A 63 -8.94 15.36 56.29
C VAL A 63 -9.13 14.21 55.28
N ASP A 64 -8.66 13.02 55.65
CA ASP A 64 -8.88 11.73 54.96
C ASP A 64 -10.40 11.41 54.86
N SER A 65 -10.93 10.43 54.12
CA SER A 65 -10.57 9.01 54.12
C SER A 65 -11.62 8.23 53.30
N TYR A 66 -11.16 7.19 52.60
CA TYR A 66 -11.80 5.87 52.43
C TYR A 66 -13.20 5.65 51.83
N GLU A 67 -13.22 4.52 51.10
CA GLU A 67 -14.28 3.51 50.95
C GLU A 67 -15.35 3.60 49.84
N SER A 68 -15.09 2.76 48.83
CA SER A 68 -16.03 2.15 47.92
C SER A 68 -16.70 0.90 48.52
N GLU A 69 -18.01 0.74 48.35
CA GLU A 69 -18.67 -0.57 48.43
C GLU A 69 -19.57 -0.84 47.20
N LYS A 70 -19.88 -2.13 46.97
CA LYS A 70 -20.44 -2.70 45.74
C LYS A 70 -21.89 -3.19 45.92
N SER A 71 -22.70 -3.22 44.86
CA SER A 71 -23.73 -4.27 44.56
C SER A 71 -24.50 -3.90 43.27
N THR A 72 -24.37 -4.61 42.13
CA THR A 72 -25.01 -5.88 41.66
C THR A 72 -26.48 -5.80 41.17
N GLY A 73 -26.76 -6.45 40.02
CA GLY A 73 -28.11 -6.71 39.44
C GLY A 73 -28.36 -5.92 38.13
N GLU A 74 -28.32 -6.49 36.92
CA GLU A 74 -29.29 -7.42 36.27
C GLU A 74 -30.77 -6.97 36.36
N LYS A 75 -31.64 -7.02 35.35
CA LYS A 75 -31.63 -7.19 33.87
C LYS A 75 -33.12 -7.15 33.43
N THR A 76 -33.39 -6.63 32.23
CA THR A 76 -34.51 -6.99 31.30
C THR A 76 -36.01 -6.87 31.69
N ASP A 77 -36.71 -6.08 30.86
CA ASP A 77 -37.95 -6.44 30.12
C ASP A 77 -39.38 -6.44 30.70
N SER A 78 -40.11 -5.34 30.41
CA SER A 78 -41.05 -5.25 29.25
C SER A 78 -42.57 -5.05 29.46
N THR A 79 -43.14 -4.17 28.59
CA THR A 79 -44.56 -4.07 28.14
C THR A 79 -45.64 -3.59 29.13
N LYS A 80 -46.69 -2.80 28.80
CA LYS A 80 -47.44 -2.53 27.53
C LYS A 80 -48.49 -1.41 27.73
N LYS A 81 -48.93 -0.76 26.62
CA LYS A 81 -50.23 -0.05 26.37
C LYS A 81 -50.55 1.21 27.22
N ILE A 82 -50.71 2.41 26.65
CA ILE A 82 -51.73 2.93 25.69
C ILE A 82 -53.15 3.02 26.29
N PHE A 83 -53.59 4.23 26.66
CA PHE A 83 -54.79 4.93 26.14
C PHE A 83 -54.79 6.40 26.62
N GLY A 84 -55.38 7.34 25.87
CA GLY A 84 -55.42 8.76 26.25
C GLY A 84 -56.80 9.40 26.09
N LYS A 85 -57.01 10.64 26.60
CA LYS A 85 -58.13 11.54 26.22
C LYS A 85 -57.99 13.01 26.68
N LYS A 86 -58.07 13.92 25.70
CA LYS A 86 -58.81 15.22 25.66
C LYS A 86 -58.65 16.33 26.75
N ARG A 87 -57.76 17.30 26.48
CA ARG A 87 -57.98 18.70 25.99
C ARG A 87 -59.10 19.64 26.58
N LYS A 88 -58.73 20.94 26.73
CA LYS A 88 -59.49 22.24 26.79
C LYS A 88 -59.93 22.75 28.19
N LYS A 89 -59.40 23.90 28.69
CA LYS A 89 -59.74 25.36 28.45
C LYS A 89 -60.96 25.80 29.33
N THR A 90 -61.09 27.02 29.92
CA THR A 90 -60.50 28.37 29.65
C THR A 90 -60.75 29.39 30.81
N THR A 91 -60.21 30.62 30.70
CA THR A 91 -60.70 31.93 31.28
C THR A 91 -60.67 32.11 32.82
N LEU A 92 -60.44 33.28 33.46
CA LEU A 92 -60.20 34.71 33.14
C LEU A 92 -59.46 35.34 34.40
N ALA A 93 -58.98 36.59 34.54
CA ALA A 93 -59.06 37.82 33.73
C ALA A 93 -57.73 38.63 33.60
N LEU A 94 -57.67 39.89 34.07
CA LEU A 94 -56.78 41.01 33.71
C LEU A 94 -56.35 41.89 34.92
N ASP A 95 -55.19 42.54 34.74
CA ASP A 95 -54.71 43.87 35.19
C ASP A 95 -54.63 44.29 36.68
N ASP A 96 -53.39 44.50 37.15
CA ASP A 96 -52.91 45.84 37.58
C ASP A 96 -51.36 45.86 37.65
N GLU A 97 -50.72 46.91 37.12
CA GLU A 97 -49.26 47.09 37.16
C GLU A 97 -48.81 47.90 38.38
N ASN A 98 -47.82 47.41 39.14
CA ASN A 98 -46.58 48.16 39.43
C ASN A 98 -45.56 47.38 40.29
N ILE A 99 -44.42 47.09 39.67
CA ILE A 99 -43.04 47.17 40.21
C ILE A 99 -42.84 46.78 41.71
N ILE A 100 -42.33 45.56 41.94
CA ILE A 100 -40.94 45.37 42.41
C ILE A 100 -40.37 44.14 41.67
N PHE A 101 -39.30 44.36 40.91
CA PHE A 101 -38.63 43.34 40.11
C PHE A 101 -37.61 42.53 40.95
N GLN A 102 -37.22 41.37 40.41
CA GLN A 102 -36.12 40.50 40.87
C GLN A 102 -36.42 39.50 42.02
N ASN A 103 -37.03 38.36 41.68
CA ASN A 103 -36.55 37.05 42.19
C ASN A 103 -37.07 35.83 41.40
N LYS A 104 -36.82 35.78 40.08
CA LYS A 104 -37.01 34.56 39.27
C LYS A 104 -36.08 34.48 38.05
N LYS A 105 -34.86 35.01 38.19
CA LYS A 105 -33.91 35.17 37.08
C LYS A 105 -32.88 34.05 36.91
N ASN A 106 -32.83 33.00 37.74
CA ASN A 106 -31.70 32.05 37.70
C ASN A 106 -31.92 30.75 36.89
N GLU A 107 -33.15 30.33 36.58
CA GLU A 107 -33.36 29.11 35.75
C GLU A 107 -33.24 29.36 34.24
N ASN A 108 -33.44 30.60 33.78
CA ASN A 108 -33.33 30.96 32.36
C ASN A 108 -31.90 31.22 31.87
N TYR A 109 -30.90 31.26 32.76
CA TYR A 109 -29.49 31.47 32.36
C TYR A 109 -28.76 30.14 32.18
N LEU A 110 -29.09 29.08 32.93
CA LEU A 110 -28.55 27.74 32.70
C LEU A 110 -29.10 27.08 31.43
N SER A 111 -30.39 27.28 31.11
CA SER A 111 -30.94 26.83 29.83
C SER A 111 -30.39 27.64 28.64
N LYS A 112 -30.22 28.96 28.79
CA LYS A 112 -29.54 29.79 27.78
C LYS A 112 -28.05 29.51 27.67
N MET A 113 -27.31 29.21 28.74
CA MET A 113 -25.92 28.74 28.63
C MET A 113 -25.84 27.35 28.00
N SER A 114 -26.81 26.45 28.23
CA SER A 114 -26.90 25.20 27.48
C SER A 114 -27.14 25.44 25.98
N GLY A 115 -28.01 26.40 25.64
CA GLY A 115 -28.29 26.81 24.26
C GLY A 115 -27.14 27.57 23.60
N VAL A 116 -26.42 28.42 24.34
CA VAL A 116 -25.28 29.21 23.85
C VAL A 116 -24.01 28.36 23.79
N CYS A 117 -23.76 27.43 24.72
CA CYS A 117 -22.69 26.44 24.57
C CYS A 117 -23.00 25.41 23.48
N ARG A 118 -24.29 25.10 23.20
CA ARG A 118 -24.66 24.36 21.99
C ARG A 118 -24.48 25.19 20.74
N MET A 119 -24.92 26.45 20.68
CA MET A 119 -24.68 27.31 19.52
C MET A 119 -23.19 27.53 19.31
N PHE A 120 -22.39 27.96 20.29
CA PHE A 120 -20.94 28.05 20.10
C PHE A 120 -20.31 26.69 19.73
N ARG A 121 -20.71 25.54 20.29
CA ARG A 121 -20.23 24.24 19.78
C ARG A 121 -20.68 23.93 18.35
N VAL A 122 -21.88 24.34 17.93
CA VAL A 122 -22.46 24.06 16.61
C VAL A 122 -21.95 25.05 15.57
N THR A 123 -21.77 26.33 15.91
CA THR A 123 -21.20 27.39 15.08
C THR A 123 -19.68 27.26 14.97
N ILE A 124 -18.96 26.87 16.04
CA ILE A 124 -17.54 26.50 15.92
C ILE A 124 -17.41 25.20 15.12
N LYS A 125 -18.27 24.20 15.33
CA LYS A 125 -18.27 23.00 14.46
C LYS A 125 -18.61 23.31 13.01
N HIS A 126 -19.59 24.17 12.74
CA HIS A 126 -19.95 24.52 11.37
C HIS A 126 -18.85 25.37 10.72
N HIS A 127 -18.20 26.29 11.45
CA HIS A 127 -17.04 27.00 10.93
C HIS A 127 -15.83 26.07 10.71
N ASP A 128 -15.60 25.08 11.61
CA ASP A 128 -14.60 24.02 11.45
C ASP A 128 -14.95 23.10 10.24
N GLU A 129 -16.21 22.74 10.05
CA GLU A 129 -16.72 21.87 8.96
C GLU A 129 -16.74 22.60 7.60
N GLU A 130 -17.05 23.90 7.59
CA GLU A 130 -16.95 24.79 6.43
C GLU A 130 -15.50 25.00 6.02
N GLU A 131 -14.58 25.27 6.96
CA GLU A 131 -13.15 25.37 6.68
C GLU A 131 -12.58 24.04 6.13
N VAL A 132 -12.92 22.91 6.76
CA VAL A 132 -12.52 21.57 6.29
C VAL A 132 -13.14 21.22 4.92
N THR A 133 -14.34 21.71 4.59
CA THR A 133 -14.92 21.49 3.25
C THR A 133 -14.34 22.44 2.20
N LEU A 134 -13.98 23.67 2.57
CA LEU A 134 -13.20 24.59 1.73
C LEU A 134 -11.82 24.01 1.41
N GLU A 135 -11.09 23.46 2.38
CA GLU A 135 -9.82 22.77 2.14
C GLU A 135 -9.98 21.58 1.17
N LYS A 136 -10.99 20.73 1.38
CA LYS A 136 -11.29 19.59 0.49
C LYS A 136 -11.59 20.06 -0.94
N ASN A 137 -12.38 21.12 -1.09
CA ASN A 137 -12.71 21.69 -2.40
C ASN A 137 -11.47 22.31 -3.06
N PHE A 138 -10.68 23.09 -2.33
CA PHE A 138 -9.45 23.71 -2.84
C PHE A 138 -8.41 22.67 -3.31
N ILE A 139 -8.23 21.60 -2.54
CA ILE A 139 -7.35 20.48 -2.92
C ILE A 139 -7.91 19.72 -4.12
N ASN A 140 -9.23 19.62 -4.25
CA ASN A 140 -9.87 19.04 -5.43
C ASN A 140 -9.66 19.91 -6.68
N GLU A 141 -9.79 21.23 -6.58
CA GLU A 141 -9.49 22.18 -7.67
C GLU A 141 -8.01 22.12 -8.10
N ILE A 142 -7.08 22.09 -7.14
CA ILE A 142 -5.64 21.88 -7.45
C ILE A 142 -5.44 20.56 -8.21
N ASN A 143 -6.07 19.47 -7.78
CA ASN A 143 -5.98 18.18 -8.44
C ASN A 143 -6.59 18.19 -9.86
N ILE A 144 -7.67 18.96 -10.09
CA ILE A 144 -8.24 19.18 -11.42
C ILE A 144 -7.26 19.96 -12.31
N ILE A 145 -6.73 21.08 -11.83
CA ILE A 145 -5.78 21.91 -12.59
C ILE A 145 -4.51 21.11 -12.94
N VAL A 146 -3.98 20.30 -12.00
CA VAL A 146 -2.83 19.42 -12.27
C VAL A 146 -3.18 18.33 -13.27
N LEU A 147 -4.37 17.72 -13.17
CA LEU A 147 -4.82 16.72 -14.14
C LEU A 147 -4.98 17.33 -15.54
N GLU A 148 -5.67 18.47 -15.67
CA GLU A 148 -5.91 19.16 -16.94
C GLU A 148 -4.62 19.68 -17.58
N THR A 149 -3.67 20.21 -16.80
CA THR A 149 -2.36 20.63 -17.35
C THR A 149 -1.55 19.44 -17.87
N CYS A 150 -1.55 18.30 -17.16
CA CYS A 150 -0.93 17.06 -17.65
C CYS A 150 -1.61 16.54 -18.93
N ILE A 151 -2.96 16.46 -18.97
CA ILE A 151 -3.71 16.02 -20.17
C ILE A 151 -3.44 16.96 -21.35
N THR A 152 -3.47 18.27 -21.13
CA THR A 152 -3.27 19.27 -22.20
C THR A 152 -1.88 19.14 -22.81
N PHE A 153 -0.85 18.90 -21.98
CA PHE A 153 0.49 18.60 -22.48
C PHE A 153 0.52 17.30 -23.28
N ILE A 154 -0.07 16.22 -22.75
CA ILE A 154 -0.09 14.90 -23.40
C ILE A 154 -0.76 14.96 -24.77
N ASN A 155 -1.91 15.62 -24.87
CA ASN A 155 -2.67 15.71 -26.12
C ASN A 155 -1.96 16.58 -27.19
N HIS A 156 -1.24 17.64 -26.79
CA HIS A 156 -0.54 18.51 -27.73
C HIS A 156 0.84 17.97 -28.15
N PHE A 157 1.55 17.30 -27.24
CA PHE A 157 2.92 16.81 -27.45
C PHE A 157 3.04 15.28 -27.53
N GLN A 158 1.95 14.56 -27.79
CA GLN A 158 1.93 13.09 -27.96
C GLN A 158 3.09 12.53 -28.82
N PRO A 159 3.42 13.05 -30.02
CA PRO A 159 4.52 12.49 -30.82
C PRO A 159 5.90 12.69 -30.19
N LEU A 160 6.10 13.76 -29.39
CA LEU A 160 7.33 13.99 -28.64
C LEU A 160 7.42 13.02 -27.44
N LEU A 161 6.31 12.79 -26.74
CA LEU A 161 6.23 11.82 -25.64
C LEU A 161 6.49 10.38 -26.11
N LEU A 162 6.09 10.02 -27.33
CA LEU A 162 6.42 8.72 -27.94
C LEU A 162 7.92 8.51 -28.18
N GLN A 163 8.71 9.59 -28.26
CA GLN A 163 10.17 9.55 -28.43
C GLN A 163 10.92 9.77 -27.10
N ARG A 164 10.31 10.45 -26.14
CA ARG A 164 10.92 10.92 -24.89
C ARG A 164 10.28 10.32 -23.65
N MET A 165 10.69 9.08 -23.40
CA MET A 165 10.34 8.26 -22.23
C MET A 165 10.53 8.98 -20.89
N ASP A 166 11.60 9.76 -20.76
CA ASP A 166 11.95 10.53 -19.55
C ASP A 166 10.86 11.54 -19.17
N ILE A 167 10.37 12.28 -20.16
CA ILE A 167 9.32 13.30 -19.97
C ILE A 167 7.95 12.61 -19.80
N PHE A 168 7.67 11.57 -20.59
CA PHE A 168 6.43 10.80 -20.47
C PHE A 168 6.26 10.18 -19.08
N GLU A 169 7.30 9.50 -18.58
CA GLU A 169 7.28 8.85 -17.28
C GLU A 169 7.09 9.86 -16.15
N GLU A 170 7.75 11.02 -16.19
CA GLU A 170 7.53 12.07 -15.20
C GLU A 170 6.07 12.58 -15.16
N ILE A 171 5.49 12.89 -16.33
CA ILE A 171 4.13 13.43 -16.42
C ILE A 171 3.11 12.37 -16.02
N PHE A 172 3.20 11.16 -16.58
CA PHE A 172 2.26 10.09 -16.28
C PHE A 172 2.36 9.65 -14.82
N MET A 173 3.57 9.61 -14.23
CA MET A 173 3.72 9.37 -12.80
C MET A 173 3.10 10.47 -11.93
N ASN A 174 2.93 11.70 -12.41
CA ASN A 174 2.14 12.71 -11.68
C ASN A 174 0.64 12.42 -11.76
N ILE A 175 0.13 11.93 -12.89
CA ILE A 175 -1.26 11.43 -13.02
C ILE A 175 -1.51 10.25 -12.06
N VAL A 176 -0.62 9.26 -12.02
CA VAL A 176 -0.73 8.11 -11.08
C VAL A 176 -0.71 8.57 -9.61
N LYS A 177 0.12 9.56 -9.26
CA LYS A 177 0.14 10.14 -7.90
C LYS A 177 -1.17 10.84 -7.49
N LEU A 178 -2.03 11.25 -8.42
CA LEU A 178 -3.35 11.80 -8.09
C LEU A 178 -4.29 10.70 -7.56
N LEU A 179 -4.17 9.44 -8.02
CA LEU A 179 -4.93 8.29 -7.50
C LEU A 179 -4.65 8.06 -6.01
N ARG A 180 -3.40 8.25 -5.58
CA ARG A 180 -2.96 8.07 -4.18
C ARG A 180 -3.69 8.97 -3.19
N ARG A 181 -4.10 10.17 -3.62
CA ARG A 181 -4.30 11.35 -2.75
C ARG A 181 -5.73 11.85 -2.67
N ASN A 182 -6.54 11.70 -3.71
CA ASN A 182 -7.87 12.30 -3.71
C ASN A 182 -8.92 11.39 -3.03
N LYS A 183 -9.78 12.01 -2.21
CA LYS A 183 -10.93 11.38 -1.53
C LYS A 183 -12.28 11.79 -2.13
N ALA A 184 -12.30 12.72 -3.09
CA ALA A 184 -13.50 13.14 -3.81
C ALA A 184 -13.85 12.12 -4.90
N LEU A 185 -14.97 11.42 -4.72
CA LEU A 185 -15.41 10.33 -5.61
C LEU A 185 -15.57 10.78 -7.07
N ASN A 186 -16.11 11.98 -7.31
CA ASN A 186 -16.32 12.52 -8.65
C ASN A 186 -14.99 12.72 -9.40
N PHE A 187 -13.96 13.26 -8.72
CA PHE A 187 -12.65 13.42 -9.32
C PHE A 187 -11.96 12.07 -9.53
N GLN A 188 -12.05 11.15 -8.56
CA GLN A 188 -11.47 9.82 -8.71
C GLN A 188 -12.05 9.08 -9.92
N SER A 189 -13.37 9.17 -10.12
CA SER A 189 -14.06 8.64 -11.29
C SER A 189 -13.57 9.29 -12.60
N LYS A 190 -13.43 10.62 -12.62
CA LYS A 190 -12.90 11.36 -13.77
C LYS A 190 -11.45 10.98 -14.07
N LEU A 191 -10.61 10.78 -13.04
CA LEU A 191 -9.22 10.40 -13.16
C LEU A 191 -9.07 8.96 -13.70
N LEU A 192 -9.84 8.00 -13.17
CA LEU A 192 -9.84 6.62 -13.68
C LEU A 192 -10.25 6.56 -15.16
N LYS A 193 -11.30 7.31 -15.55
CA LYS A 193 -11.72 7.44 -16.96
C LYS A 193 -10.66 8.11 -17.83
N THR A 194 -10.02 9.17 -17.34
CA THR A 194 -8.91 9.81 -18.07
C THR A 194 -7.75 8.85 -18.31
N ILE A 195 -7.35 8.07 -17.29
CA ILE A 195 -6.27 7.08 -17.44
C ILE A 195 -6.67 5.98 -18.42
N HIS A 196 -7.93 5.49 -18.34
CA HIS A 196 -8.50 4.54 -19.29
C HIS A 196 -8.36 5.01 -20.74
N ASP A 197 -8.73 6.26 -21.01
CA ASP A 197 -8.72 6.84 -22.35
C ASP A 197 -7.29 7.17 -22.86
N LEU A 198 -6.33 7.36 -21.94
CA LEU A 198 -4.93 7.64 -22.27
C LEU A 198 -4.10 6.37 -22.57
N ILE A 199 -4.37 5.23 -21.92
CA ILE A 199 -3.55 4.01 -22.06
C ILE A 199 -3.34 3.56 -23.51
N PRO A 200 -4.38 3.45 -24.37
CA PRO A 200 -4.22 2.94 -25.74
C PRO A 200 -3.21 3.72 -26.58
N ASN A 201 -3.08 5.02 -26.31
CA ASN A 201 -2.16 5.92 -27.03
C ASN A 201 -0.68 5.67 -26.73
N PHE A 202 -0.37 4.93 -25.67
CA PHE A 202 0.99 4.70 -25.17
C PHE A 202 1.32 3.21 -24.96
N ASN A 203 0.56 2.30 -25.59
CA ASN A 203 0.69 0.85 -25.42
C ASN A 203 2.10 0.30 -25.62
N THR A 204 2.81 0.73 -26.67
CA THR A 204 4.21 0.29 -26.93
C THR A 204 5.15 0.72 -25.80
N ILE A 205 5.00 1.95 -25.33
CA ILE A 205 5.74 2.51 -24.20
C ILE A 205 5.44 1.74 -22.91
N LEU A 206 4.16 1.55 -22.58
CA LEU A 206 3.75 0.91 -21.33
C LEU A 206 4.16 -0.56 -21.26
N TRP A 207 4.01 -1.32 -22.34
CA TRP A 207 4.16 -2.79 -22.29
C TRP A 207 5.49 -3.31 -22.84
N ILE A 208 6.14 -2.65 -23.80
CA ILE A 208 7.40 -3.11 -24.40
C ILE A 208 8.62 -2.46 -23.74
N SER A 209 8.54 -1.16 -23.42
CA SER A 209 9.69 -0.43 -22.86
C SER A 209 9.77 -0.55 -21.33
N LYS A 210 10.99 -0.57 -20.79
CA LYS A 210 11.21 -0.57 -19.33
C LYS A 210 10.74 0.76 -18.73
N ASN A 211 9.76 0.70 -17.83
CA ASN A 211 9.19 1.86 -17.12
C ASN A 211 8.72 1.43 -15.72
N THR A 212 8.60 2.39 -14.80
CA THR A 212 8.02 2.23 -13.46
C THR A 212 6.51 2.46 -13.42
N ILE A 213 5.95 3.08 -14.47
CA ILE A 213 4.55 3.48 -14.56
C ILE A 213 3.60 2.31 -14.36
N CYS A 214 3.84 1.18 -15.02
CA CYS A 214 2.95 0.02 -14.94
C CYS A 214 2.91 -0.57 -13.51
N SER A 215 4.04 -0.62 -12.81
CA SER A 215 4.09 -1.15 -11.44
C SER A 215 3.35 -0.25 -10.46
N GLU A 216 3.53 1.06 -10.58
CA GLU A 216 2.91 2.07 -9.71
C GLU A 216 1.41 2.24 -10.00
N LEU A 217 0.99 2.18 -11.27
CA LEU A 217 -0.43 2.21 -11.65
C LEU A 217 -1.14 0.95 -11.15
N ILE A 218 -0.61 -0.25 -11.41
CA ILE A 218 -1.26 -1.50 -11.00
C ILE A 218 -1.35 -1.60 -9.47
N PHE A 219 -0.32 -1.15 -8.74
CA PHE A 219 -0.38 -1.04 -7.27
C PHE A 219 -1.53 -0.14 -6.78
N GLU A 220 -1.73 1.05 -7.37
CA GLU A 220 -2.88 1.89 -7.00
C GLU A 220 -4.21 1.24 -7.38
N LEU A 221 -4.30 0.54 -8.52
CA LEU A 221 -5.54 -0.18 -8.88
C LEU A 221 -5.85 -1.31 -7.89
N ILE A 222 -4.85 -2.07 -7.42
CA ILE A 222 -5.03 -3.08 -6.35
C ILE A 222 -5.60 -2.42 -5.09
N ARG A 223 -5.03 -1.29 -4.66
CA ARG A 223 -5.52 -0.52 -3.52
C ARG A 223 -6.97 -0.04 -3.72
N LEU A 224 -7.32 0.42 -4.91
CA LEU A 224 -8.67 0.91 -5.24
C LEU A 224 -9.70 -0.21 -5.44
N CYS A 225 -9.28 -1.39 -5.89
CA CYS A 225 -10.11 -2.61 -5.90
C CYS A 225 -10.51 -3.04 -4.49
N ASN A 226 -9.76 -2.66 -3.44
CA ASN A 226 -10.17 -2.85 -2.04
C ASN A 226 -10.90 -1.63 -1.42
N SER A 227 -11.28 -0.62 -2.21
CA SER A 227 -12.05 0.53 -1.72
C SER A 227 -13.39 0.09 -1.12
N LYS A 228 -13.79 0.72 -0.01
CA LYS A 228 -15.12 0.50 0.61
C LYS A 228 -16.26 0.91 -0.33
N VAL A 229 -16.03 1.83 -1.28
CA VAL A 229 -17.04 2.33 -2.24
C VAL A 229 -17.14 1.44 -3.48
N LYS A 230 -18.34 0.87 -3.74
CA LYS A 230 -18.55 -0.04 -4.88
C LYS A 230 -18.29 0.63 -6.24
N SER A 231 -18.83 1.82 -6.48
CA SER A 231 -18.66 2.54 -7.76
C SER A 231 -17.18 2.71 -8.14
N THR A 232 -16.33 3.00 -7.15
CA THR A 232 -14.88 3.09 -7.33
C THR A 232 -14.27 1.75 -7.74
N ARG A 233 -14.67 0.64 -7.09
CA ARG A 233 -14.19 -0.70 -7.45
C ARG A 233 -14.61 -1.07 -8.86
N ASP A 234 -15.87 -0.87 -9.22
CA ASP A 234 -16.41 -1.23 -10.54
C ASP A 234 -15.65 -0.49 -11.67
N GLU A 235 -15.39 0.82 -11.52
CA GLU A 235 -14.58 1.61 -12.47
C GLU A 235 -13.09 1.20 -12.49
N THR A 236 -12.53 0.84 -11.33
CA THR A 236 -11.13 0.35 -11.22
C THR A 236 -10.95 -1.01 -11.90
N ILE A 237 -11.92 -1.93 -11.75
CA ILE A 237 -11.94 -3.23 -12.41
C ILE A 237 -11.97 -3.06 -13.94
N THR A 238 -12.79 -2.13 -14.43
CA THR A 238 -12.86 -1.81 -15.86
C THR A 238 -11.52 -1.33 -16.40
N LEU A 239 -10.85 -0.44 -15.66
CA LEU A 239 -9.51 0.03 -16.00
C LEU A 239 -8.45 -1.08 -15.97
N TYR A 240 -8.51 -1.99 -14.99
CA TYR A 240 -7.60 -3.13 -14.90
C TYR A 240 -7.80 -4.14 -16.04
N ILE A 241 -9.05 -4.43 -16.44
CA ILE A 241 -9.36 -5.24 -17.63
C ILE A 241 -8.80 -4.56 -18.89
N SER A 242 -9.01 -3.25 -19.05
CA SER A 242 -8.46 -2.48 -20.17
C SER A 242 -6.93 -2.53 -20.22
N LEU A 243 -6.23 -2.51 -19.07
CA LEU A 243 -4.78 -2.74 -19.01
C LEU A 243 -4.39 -4.17 -19.47
N LEU A 244 -5.10 -5.21 -19.01
CA LEU A 244 -4.84 -6.59 -19.43
C LEU A 244 -5.04 -6.78 -20.94
N GLU A 245 -6.14 -6.25 -21.49
CA GLU A 245 -6.39 -6.25 -22.93
C GLU A 245 -5.30 -5.53 -23.72
N ASN A 246 -4.89 -4.33 -23.27
CA ASN A 246 -3.87 -3.55 -23.94
C ASN A 246 -2.49 -4.21 -23.88
N ASN A 247 -2.15 -4.86 -22.75
CA ASN A 247 -0.95 -5.68 -22.66
C ASN A 247 -1.00 -6.82 -23.68
N PHE A 248 -2.07 -7.63 -23.65
CA PHE A 248 -2.21 -8.80 -24.50
C PHE A 248 -2.21 -8.43 -26.00
N LYS A 249 -2.94 -7.36 -26.40
CA LYS A 249 -2.92 -6.83 -27.77
C LYS A 249 -1.50 -6.43 -28.22
N THR A 250 -0.67 -5.91 -27.32
CA THR A 250 0.67 -5.40 -27.62
C THR A 250 1.75 -6.49 -27.61
N THR A 251 1.70 -7.43 -26.66
CA THR A 251 2.79 -8.37 -26.37
C THR A 251 2.42 -9.84 -26.62
N GLN A 252 1.14 -10.14 -26.89
CA GLN A 252 0.56 -11.49 -27.03
C GLN A 252 0.79 -12.40 -25.81
N ASN A 253 1.03 -11.80 -24.63
CA ASN A 253 1.19 -12.50 -23.36
C ASN A 253 0.69 -11.64 -22.18
N LEU A 254 0.62 -12.23 -20.99
CA LEU A 254 0.28 -11.53 -19.75
C LEU A 254 1.42 -11.47 -18.71
N ALA A 255 2.63 -11.92 -19.06
CA ALA A 255 3.74 -12.08 -18.11
C ALA A 255 4.04 -10.77 -17.35
N ARG A 256 4.14 -9.65 -18.06
CA ARG A 256 4.38 -8.33 -17.45
C ARG A 256 3.26 -7.90 -16.51
N ALA A 257 2.00 -8.00 -16.93
CA ALA A 257 0.87 -7.63 -16.06
C ALA A 257 0.77 -8.54 -14.82
N LYS A 258 1.00 -9.85 -14.95
CA LYS A 258 1.07 -10.81 -13.82
C LYS A 258 2.19 -10.44 -12.84
N LEU A 259 3.40 -10.17 -13.34
CA LEU A 259 4.55 -9.75 -12.55
C LEU A 259 4.24 -8.47 -11.74
N GLN A 260 3.77 -7.42 -12.42
CA GLN A 260 3.49 -6.14 -11.76
C GLN A 260 2.29 -6.21 -10.81
N THR A 261 1.31 -7.08 -11.07
CA THR A 261 0.21 -7.37 -10.12
C THR A 261 0.70 -8.11 -8.89
N THR A 262 1.63 -9.06 -9.05
CA THR A 262 2.26 -9.80 -7.95
C THR A 262 3.08 -8.87 -7.05
N ILE A 263 3.95 -8.05 -7.64
CA ILE A 263 4.75 -7.02 -6.94
C ILE A 263 3.84 -5.98 -6.26
N GLY A 264 2.75 -5.57 -6.92
CA GLY A 264 1.78 -4.66 -6.34
C GLY A 264 1.05 -5.26 -5.14
N LEU A 265 0.69 -6.55 -5.21
CA LEU A 265 0.02 -7.25 -4.13
C LEU A 265 0.92 -7.43 -2.90
N THR A 266 2.16 -7.90 -3.08
CA THR A 266 3.09 -8.13 -1.95
C THR A 266 3.30 -6.85 -1.14
N LYS A 267 3.47 -5.71 -1.83
CA LYS A 267 3.54 -4.37 -1.21
C LYS A 267 2.24 -3.98 -0.51
N PHE A 268 1.09 -4.10 -1.19
CA PHE A 268 -0.20 -3.70 -0.64
C PHE A 268 -0.56 -4.48 0.63
N VAL A 269 -0.29 -5.78 0.64
CA VAL A 269 -0.54 -6.69 1.77
C VAL A 269 0.47 -6.46 2.93
N GLY A 270 1.65 -5.90 2.63
CA GLY A 270 2.62 -5.42 3.63
C GLY A 270 2.26 -4.06 4.23
N GLU A 271 1.66 -3.14 3.47
CA GLU A 271 1.26 -1.81 3.94
C GLU A 271 -0.09 -1.80 4.70
N SER A 272 -0.97 -2.78 4.46
CA SER A 272 -2.34 -2.83 4.96
C SER A 272 -2.44 -3.15 6.47
N MET A 273 -2.08 -2.18 7.30
CA MET A 273 -2.20 -2.26 8.77
C MET A 273 -3.63 -2.00 9.31
N GLU A 274 -4.63 -1.80 8.44
CA GLU A 274 -6.01 -1.50 8.87
C GLU A 274 -6.65 -2.67 9.63
N GLU A 275 -7.23 -2.40 10.81
CA GLU A 275 -7.89 -3.43 11.64
C GLU A 275 -9.16 -4.00 10.97
N ASP A 276 -9.78 -3.24 10.07
CA ASP A 276 -10.98 -3.56 9.28
C ASP A 276 -10.75 -4.59 8.13
N ASN A 277 -9.61 -5.30 8.13
CA ASN A 277 -8.93 -6.02 7.02
C ASN A 277 -9.76 -7.06 6.20
N SER A 278 -10.85 -6.62 5.57
CA SER A 278 -11.68 -7.40 4.67
C SER A 278 -11.23 -7.19 3.22
N TYR A 279 -10.33 -8.05 2.75
CA TYR A 279 -9.92 -8.13 1.34
C TYR A 279 -11.05 -8.59 0.38
N THR A 280 -12.29 -8.62 0.84
CA THR A 280 -13.46 -9.07 0.07
C THR A 280 -13.70 -8.23 -1.18
N GLY A 281 -13.45 -6.92 -1.12
CA GLY A 281 -13.48 -6.03 -2.28
C GLY A 281 -12.49 -6.50 -3.34
N LEU A 282 -11.23 -6.65 -2.97
CA LEU A 282 -10.16 -7.13 -3.84
C LEU A 282 -10.44 -8.53 -4.43
N MET A 283 -10.87 -9.48 -3.60
CA MET A 283 -11.22 -10.83 -4.06
C MET A 283 -12.39 -10.81 -5.04
N SER A 284 -13.42 -10.00 -4.78
CA SER A 284 -14.56 -9.87 -5.70
C SER A 284 -14.16 -9.24 -7.03
N ALA A 285 -13.20 -8.32 -7.02
CA ALA A 285 -12.64 -7.69 -8.20
C ALA A 285 -11.91 -8.71 -9.08
N PHE A 286 -10.96 -9.47 -8.52
CA PHE A 286 -10.23 -10.48 -9.29
C PHE A 286 -11.14 -11.62 -9.78
N SER A 287 -12.09 -12.10 -8.97
CA SER A 287 -13.11 -13.06 -9.45
C SER A 287 -13.96 -12.54 -10.61
N PHE A 288 -14.21 -11.23 -10.68
CA PHE A 288 -14.93 -10.64 -11.81
C PHE A 288 -14.05 -10.60 -13.06
N VAL A 289 -12.77 -10.22 -12.92
CA VAL A 289 -11.79 -10.23 -14.02
C VAL A 289 -11.66 -11.63 -14.61
N THR A 290 -11.49 -12.65 -13.77
CA THR A 290 -11.42 -14.05 -14.21
C THR A 290 -12.66 -14.45 -15.01
N LYS A 291 -13.87 -14.19 -14.48
CA LYS A 291 -15.15 -14.48 -15.16
C LYS A 291 -15.37 -13.70 -16.45
N TYR A 292 -14.81 -12.50 -16.57
CA TYR A 292 -14.84 -11.75 -17.82
C TYR A 292 -14.07 -12.51 -18.91
N TYR A 293 -12.86 -12.99 -18.59
CA TYR A 293 -12.04 -13.76 -19.52
C TYR A 293 -12.45 -15.23 -19.70
N ASP A 294 -13.21 -15.83 -18.78
CA ASP A 294 -13.78 -17.19 -18.97
C ASP A 294 -14.68 -17.27 -20.22
N ASN A 295 -15.26 -16.15 -20.67
CA ASN A 295 -16.05 -16.06 -21.90
C ASN A 295 -15.19 -15.77 -23.16
N ASN A 296 -13.93 -15.38 -23.00
CA ASN A 296 -13.03 -15.01 -24.09
C ASN A 296 -12.17 -16.22 -24.49
N SER A 297 -12.10 -16.50 -25.79
CA SER A 297 -11.29 -17.59 -26.34
C SER A 297 -9.83 -17.19 -26.64
N ASP A 298 -9.30 -16.19 -25.92
CA ASP A 298 -7.95 -15.70 -26.13
C ASP A 298 -6.91 -16.70 -25.60
N VAL A 299 -5.91 -17.00 -26.44
CA VAL A 299 -4.85 -17.97 -26.17
C VAL A 299 -3.51 -17.28 -26.40
N ASP A 300 -2.58 -17.44 -25.46
CA ASP A 300 -1.25 -16.82 -25.55
C ASP A 300 -0.33 -17.44 -26.60
N SER A 301 0.87 -16.85 -26.75
CA SER A 301 1.96 -17.35 -27.61
C SER A 301 2.42 -18.79 -27.33
N HIS A 302 1.93 -19.45 -26.28
CA HIS A 302 2.32 -20.79 -25.85
C HIS A 302 1.16 -21.79 -25.84
N GLY A 303 -0.04 -21.39 -26.30
CA GLY A 303 -1.21 -22.26 -26.33
C GLY A 303 -1.98 -22.33 -25.00
N LEU A 304 -1.67 -21.47 -24.03
CA LEU A 304 -2.37 -21.39 -22.75
C LEU A 304 -3.51 -20.38 -22.81
N PRO A 305 -4.77 -20.76 -22.49
CA PRO A 305 -5.88 -19.82 -22.41
C PRO A 305 -5.61 -18.71 -21.39
N VAL A 306 -5.92 -17.46 -21.78
CA VAL A 306 -5.77 -16.29 -20.92
C VAL A 306 -6.58 -16.42 -19.63
N SER A 307 -7.80 -16.96 -19.72
CA SER A 307 -8.65 -17.27 -18.57
C SER A 307 -7.94 -18.13 -17.52
N LYS A 308 -7.26 -19.21 -17.94
CA LYS A 308 -6.50 -20.09 -17.03
C LYS A 308 -5.34 -19.37 -16.34
N GLN A 309 -4.67 -18.45 -17.02
CA GLN A 309 -3.59 -17.66 -16.40
C GLN A 309 -4.13 -16.70 -15.33
N LEU A 310 -5.32 -16.14 -15.55
CA LEU A 310 -5.99 -15.26 -14.59
C LEU A 310 -6.60 -16.03 -13.42
N GLN A 311 -7.11 -17.25 -13.64
CA GLN A 311 -7.53 -18.17 -12.57
C GLN A 311 -6.35 -18.49 -11.62
N LEU A 312 -5.17 -18.81 -12.17
CA LEU A 312 -3.95 -19.05 -11.38
C LEU A 312 -3.48 -17.80 -10.63
N LEU A 313 -3.57 -16.61 -11.26
CA LEU A 313 -3.25 -15.34 -10.61
C LEU A 313 -4.23 -15.04 -9.46
N GLU A 314 -5.53 -15.30 -9.64
CA GLU A 314 -6.54 -15.15 -8.58
C GLU A 314 -6.28 -16.10 -7.40
N GLU A 315 -5.93 -17.36 -7.68
CA GLU A 315 -5.54 -18.33 -6.64
C GLU A 315 -4.28 -17.88 -5.88
N GLN A 316 -3.26 -17.41 -6.59
CA GLN A 316 -2.05 -16.84 -6.01
C GLN A 316 -2.37 -15.63 -5.11
N ILE A 317 -3.24 -14.72 -5.55
CA ILE A 317 -3.70 -13.57 -4.76
C ILE A 317 -4.42 -14.03 -3.48
N ARG A 318 -5.29 -15.05 -3.58
CA ARG A 318 -5.96 -15.67 -2.43
C ARG A 318 -4.98 -16.26 -1.43
N ASN A 319 -4.00 -17.02 -1.91
CA ASN A 319 -3.01 -17.68 -1.08
C ASN A 319 -2.10 -16.69 -0.37
N MET A 320 -1.60 -15.65 -1.05
CA MET A 320 -0.76 -14.61 -0.44
C MET A 320 -1.51 -13.82 0.66
N ILE A 321 -2.78 -13.49 0.45
CA ILE A 321 -3.61 -12.81 1.45
C ILE A 321 -3.94 -13.73 2.64
N ALA A 322 -4.23 -15.01 2.38
CA ALA A 322 -4.45 -15.99 3.44
C ALA A 322 -3.19 -16.23 4.28
N ASP A 323 -2.01 -16.35 3.65
CA ASP A 323 -0.76 -16.58 4.36
C ASP A 323 -0.29 -15.32 5.12
N ASN A 324 -0.46 -14.10 4.59
CA ASN A 324 -0.21 -12.89 5.37
C ASN A 324 -1.16 -12.76 6.58
N SER A 325 -2.43 -13.14 6.43
CA SER A 325 -3.36 -13.20 7.56
C SER A 325 -2.88 -14.18 8.63
N LYS A 326 -2.38 -15.36 8.23
CA LYS A 326 -1.74 -16.33 9.14
C LYS A 326 -0.48 -15.78 9.80
N MET A 327 0.38 -15.04 9.11
CA MET A 327 1.57 -14.44 9.72
C MET A 327 1.20 -13.51 10.88
N ARG A 328 0.10 -12.76 10.76
CA ARG A 328 -0.40 -11.90 11.85
C ARG A 328 -0.99 -12.74 12.99
N GLN A 329 -1.81 -13.74 12.67
CA GLN A 329 -2.45 -14.64 13.63
C GLN A 329 -1.44 -15.45 14.46
N PHE A 330 -0.43 -16.05 13.80
CA PHE A 330 0.60 -16.89 14.41
C PHE A 330 1.88 -16.12 14.72
N SER A 331 1.79 -14.80 14.94
CA SER A 331 2.94 -13.95 15.27
C SER A 331 3.68 -14.33 16.57
N TYR A 332 3.06 -15.16 17.40
CA TYR A 332 3.64 -15.73 18.62
C TYR A 332 4.44 -17.03 18.39
N ASP A 333 4.25 -17.70 17.26
CA ASP A 333 4.83 -19.02 16.94
C ASP A 333 5.97 -18.86 15.92
N PRO A 334 7.24 -19.01 16.32
CA PRO A 334 8.37 -18.76 15.44
C PRO A 334 8.56 -19.82 14.35
N GLU A 335 8.11 -21.06 14.56
CA GLU A 335 8.19 -22.13 13.57
C GLU A 335 7.11 -21.96 12.51
N MET A 336 5.89 -21.60 12.93
CA MET A 336 4.83 -21.23 11.99
C MET A 336 5.24 -20.01 11.16
N LEU A 337 5.81 -18.97 11.78
CA LEU A 337 6.31 -17.79 11.05
C LEU A 337 7.39 -18.13 10.02
N SER A 338 8.44 -18.89 10.40
CA SER A 338 9.51 -19.26 9.46
C SER A 338 8.97 -20.06 8.27
N SER A 339 8.04 -21.00 8.53
CA SER A 339 7.36 -21.76 7.48
C SER A 339 6.52 -20.87 6.55
N LEU A 340 5.87 -19.83 7.08
CA LEU A 340 5.05 -18.89 6.29
C LEU A 340 5.91 -17.96 5.43
N TYR A 341 7.02 -17.43 5.95
CA TYR A 341 7.99 -16.67 5.14
C TYR A 341 8.48 -17.50 3.95
N TYR A 342 8.90 -18.74 4.22
CA TYR A 342 9.34 -19.66 3.17
C TYR A 342 8.23 -19.97 2.16
N LYS A 343 7.02 -20.28 2.63
CA LYS A 343 5.84 -20.57 1.80
C LYS A 343 5.41 -19.40 0.92
N ILE A 344 5.55 -18.15 1.38
CA ILE A 344 5.27 -16.98 0.54
C ILE A 344 6.36 -16.82 -0.51
N SER A 345 7.63 -17.03 -0.16
CA SER A 345 8.74 -17.01 -1.13
C SER A 345 8.57 -18.05 -2.25
N SER A 346 8.08 -19.26 -1.94
CA SER A 346 7.89 -20.33 -2.92
C SER A 346 6.75 -20.07 -3.91
N GLN A 347 5.81 -19.17 -3.59
CA GLN A 347 4.75 -18.73 -4.52
C GLN A 347 5.25 -17.68 -5.53
N LEU A 348 6.42 -17.08 -5.31
CA LEU A 348 6.97 -15.97 -6.11
C LEU A 348 7.93 -16.44 -7.21
N LEU A 349 7.67 -17.59 -7.84
CA LEU A 349 8.57 -18.21 -8.83
C LEU A 349 8.87 -17.29 -10.03
N GLU A 350 7.86 -16.58 -10.54
CA GLU A 350 7.98 -15.62 -11.65
C GLU A 350 8.51 -14.24 -11.21
N SER A 351 8.75 -14.02 -9.91
CA SER A 351 9.11 -12.72 -9.31
C SER A 351 10.37 -12.86 -8.44
N PRO A 352 11.55 -13.10 -9.05
CA PRO A 352 12.76 -13.53 -8.33
C PRO A 352 13.29 -12.49 -7.32
N ASP A 353 13.16 -11.20 -7.61
CA ASP A 353 13.56 -10.12 -6.69
C ASP A 353 12.69 -10.11 -5.42
N GLU A 354 11.38 -10.27 -5.54
CA GLU A 354 10.46 -10.39 -4.39
C GLU A 354 10.74 -11.70 -3.64
N ARG A 355 10.93 -12.83 -4.35
CA ARG A 355 11.26 -14.12 -3.73
C ARG A 355 12.50 -14.04 -2.84
N ILE A 356 13.55 -13.37 -3.31
CA ILE A 356 14.76 -13.15 -2.52
C ILE A 356 14.49 -12.21 -1.35
N ALA A 357 13.74 -11.11 -1.53
CA ALA A 357 13.40 -10.21 -0.42
C ALA A 357 12.65 -10.94 0.73
N TRP A 358 11.77 -11.89 0.40
CA TRP A 358 11.11 -12.75 1.39
C TRP A 358 12.08 -13.70 2.12
N LEU A 359 13.09 -14.23 1.43
CA LEU A 359 14.15 -15.04 2.05
C LEU A 359 15.14 -14.19 2.87
N GLU A 360 15.43 -12.96 2.47
CA GLU A 360 16.21 -12.04 3.30
C GLU A 360 15.47 -11.70 4.59
N ASN A 361 14.15 -11.46 4.53
CA ASN A 361 13.31 -11.27 5.71
C ASN A 361 13.31 -12.52 6.61
N LEU A 362 13.24 -13.73 6.04
CA LEU A 362 13.38 -14.98 6.79
C LEU A 362 14.75 -15.10 7.46
N SER A 363 15.83 -14.75 6.76
CA SER A 363 17.17 -14.76 7.34
C SER A 363 17.27 -13.77 8.50
N ASN A 364 16.79 -12.53 8.34
CA ASN A 364 16.78 -11.54 9.41
C ASN A 364 15.94 -12.00 10.60
N PHE A 365 14.79 -12.65 10.37
CA PHE A 365 13.99 -13.26 11.43
C PHE A 365 14.78 -14.33 12.22
N HIS A 366 15.50 -15.23 11.54
CA HIS A 366 16.37 -16.21 12.21
C HIS A 366 17.53 -15.54 12.97
N LYS A 367 18.12 -14.47 12.41
CA LYS A 367 19.17 -13.67 13.06
C LYS A 367 18.67 -13.07 14.39
N ASP A 368 17.50 -12.45 14.37
CA ASP A 368 16.89 -11.80 15.54
C ASP A 368 16.46 -12.80 16.62
N LYS A 369 16.26 -14.08 16.25
CA LYS A 369 16.00 -15.18 17.19
C LYS A 369 17.26 -15.88 17.72
N GLY A 370 18.43 -15.64 17.13
CA GLY A 370 19.67 -16.38 17.44
C GLY A 370 19.79 -17.74 16.75
N ASN A 371 18.92 -18.03 15.77
CA ASN A 371 18.90 -19.26 14.99
C ASN A 371 19.98 -19.19 13.89
N HIS A 372 21.23 -19.44 14.28
CA HIS A 372 22.40 -19.20 13.43
C HIS A 372 22.55 -20.19 12.27
N GLU A 373 22.13 -21.45 12.45
CA GLU A 373 22.19 -22.47 11.40
C GLU A 373 21.15 -22.18 10.30
N GLU A 374 19.93 -21.85 10.70
CA GLU A 374 18.82 -21.56 9.81
C GLU A 374 19.02 -20.23 9.07
N TYR A 375 19.67 -19.25 9.70
CA TYR A 375 20.17 -18.05 9.01
C TYR A 375 21.11 -18.44 7.86
N ALA A 376 22.14 -19.23 8.17
CA ALA A 376 23.16 -19.61 7.19
C ALA A 376 22.55 -20.44 6.06
N GLN A 377 21.69 -21.42 6.37
CA GLN A 377 20.96 -22.21 5.39
C GLN A 377 20.06 -21.33 4.50
N THR A 378 19.34 -20.36 5.07
CA THR A 378 18.54 -19.40 4.28
C THR A 378 19.41 -18.60 3.31
N LYS A 379 20.61 -18.18 3.72
CA LYS A 379 21.58 -17.49 2.86
C LYS A 379 22.16 -18.39 1.76
N ILE A 380 22.48 -19.65 2.06
CA ILE A 380 22.91 -20.66 1.08
C ILE A 380 21.82 -20.91 0.03
N ILE A 381 20.57 -21.11 0.46
CA ILE A 381 19.40 -21.28 -0.41
C ILE A 381 19.20 -20.04 -1.30
N THR A 382 19.35 -18.84 -0.73
CA THR A 382 19.25 -17.58 -1.48
C THR A 382 20.34 -17.48 -2.54
N ALA A 383 21.59 -17.85 -2.22
CA ALA A 383 22.69 -17.89 -3.18
C ALA A 383 22.44 -18.88 -4.33
N ALA A 384 21.91 -20.08 -4.03
CA ALA A 384 21.54 -21.03 -5.06
C ALA A 384 20.45 -20.50 -6.01
N LEU A 385 19.43 -19.83 -5.46
CA LEU A 385 18.38 -19.19 -6.26
C LEU A 385 18.96 -18.08 -7.14
N VAL A 386 19.85 -17.22 -6.61
CA VAL A 386 20.59 -16.23 -7.41
C VAL A 386 21.28 -16.90 -8.60
N GLN A 387 22.04 -17.97 -8.37
CA GLN A 387 22.75 -18.68 -9.41
C GLN A 387 21.81 -19.27 -10.48
N GLU A 388 20.74 -19.96 -10.07
CA GLU A 388 19.84 -20.61 -11.02
C GLU A 388 19.00 -19.60 -11.80
N TYR A 389 18.50 -18.52 -11.18
CA TYR A 389 17.84 -17.44 -11.91
C TYR A 389 18.79 -16.74 -12.88
N LEU A 390 20.05 -16.48 -12.50
CA LEU A 390 21.06 -15.94 -13.43
C LEU A 390 21.35 -16.92 -14.57
N THR A 391 21.30 -18.22 -14.33
CA THR A 391 21.47 -19.26 -15.36
C THR A 391 20.32 -19.25 -16.36
N LEU A 392 19.07 -19.26 -15.90
CA LEU A 392 17.88 -19.17 -16.79
C LEU A 392 17.90 -17.90 -17.66
N MET A 393 18.56 -16.85 -17.17
CA MET A 393 18.72 -15.56 -17.83
C MET A 393 19.96 -15.48 -18.74
N ASN A 394 20.75 -16.55 -18.86
CA ASN A 394 22.05 -16.59 -19.55
C ASN A 394 23.05 -15.52 -19.04
N ARG A 395 23.02 -15.24 -17.74
CA ARG A 395 23.91 -14.28 -17.02
C ARG A 395 24.91 -14.95 -16.09
N TRP A 396 25.00 -16.29 -16.10
CA TRP A 396 25.90 -17.08 -15.28
C TRP A 396 26.78 -17.99 -16.14
N ASN A 397 28.01 -18.27 -15.70
CA ASN A 397 28.92 -19.15 -16.43
C ASN A 397 28.51 -20.63 -16.26
N ALA A 398 28.25 -21.29 -17.40
CA ALA A 398 27.84 -22.69 -17.43
C ALA A 398 28.90 -23.64 -16.83
N VAL A 399 30.20 -23.36 -16.98
CA VAL A 399 31.28 -24.18 -16.42
C VAL A 399 31.24 -24.13 -14.90
N THR A 400 31.17 -22.92 -14.35
CA THR A 400 31.11 -22.67 -12.91
C THR A 400 29.86 -23.31 -12.30
N ARG A 401 28.70 -23.25 -12.99
CA ARG A 401 27.48 -23.95 -12.57
C ARG A 401 27.62 -25.48 -12.54
N LEU A 402 28.29 -26.09 -13.52
CA LEU A 402 28.48 -27.54 -13.55
C LEU A 402 29.28 -28.04 -12.34
N ILE A 403 30.10 -27.18 -11.72
CA ILE A 403 30.88 -27.48 -10.52
C ILE A 403 30.08 -27.20 -9.25
N THR A 404 29.40 -26.05 -9.14
CA THR A 404 28.72 -25.67 -7.88
C THR A 404 27.38 -26.35 -7.68
N LEU A 405 26.60 -26.62 -8.75
CA LEU A 405 25.25 -27.17 -8.61
C LEU A 405 25.23 -28.57 -7.93
N PRO A 406 26.12 -29.53 -8.29
CA PRO A 406 26.20 -30.82 -7.61
C PRO A 406 26.70 -30.75 -6.15
N SER A 407 27.31 -29.63 -5.75
CA SER A 407 27.86 -29.45 -4.40
C SER A 407 26.85 -28.89 -3.39
N PHE A 408 25.75 -28.26 -3.83
CA PHE A 408 24.73 -27.75 -2.90
C PHE A 408 24.08 -28.82 -2.01
N PRO A 409 23.76 -30.05 -2.48
CA PRO A 409 23.24 -31.12 -1.63
C PRO A 409 24.17 -31.53 -0.47
N LEU A 410 25.46 -31.24 -0.54
CA LEU A 410 26.42 -31.47 0.55
C LEU A 410 26.26 -30.45 1.69
N VAL A 411 25.74 -29.26 1.39
CA VAL A 411 25.53 -28.17 2.34
C VAL A 411 24.07 -28.12 2.83
N CYS A 412 23.13 -28.40 1.93
CA CYS A 412 21.69 -28.40 2.19
C CYS A 412 21.08 -29.71 1.67
N PRO A 413 20.84 -30.73 2.52
CA PRO A 413 20.31 -32.02 2.07
C PRO A 413 18.96 -31.92 1.34
N ASN A 414 18.13 -30.96 1.72
CA ASN A 414 16.80 -30.73 1.15
C ASN A 414 16.82 -29.88 -0.14
N PHE A 415 17.99 -29.67 -0.73
CA PHE A 415 18.19 -28.76 -1.87
C PHE A 415 17.18 -28.95 -3.01
N SER A 416 16.92 -30.19 -3.40
CA SER A 416 16.02 -30.53 -4.52
C SER A 416 14.55 -30.19 -4.25
N GLU A 417 14.12 -30.19 -3.00
CA GLU A 417 12.76 -29.80 -2.60
C GLU A 417 12.63 -28.28 -2.50
N VAL A 418 13.72 -27.61 -2.14
CA VAL A 418 13.77 -26.15 -1.93
C VAL A 418 13.94 -25.38 -3.25
N LEU A 419 14.74 -25.91 -4.18
CA LEU A 419 15.08 -25.26 -5.45
C LEU A 419 14.01 -25.51 -6.54
N VAL A 420 12.77 -25.09 -6.27
CA VAL A 420 11.74 -25.02 -7.32
C VAL A 420 11.99 -23.79 -8.21
N MET A 421 12.08 -24.00 -9.52
CA MET A 421 12.27 -22.95 -10.54
C MET A 421 11.08 -22.90 -11.51
N PRO A 422 10.72 -21.72 -12.05
CA PRO A 422 9.67 -21.60 -13.07
C PRO A 422 10.11 -22.15 -14.44
N ASP A 423 9.16 -22.33 -15.36
CA ASP A 423 9.47 -22.61 -16.78
C ASP A 423 10.32 -21.46 -17.37
N PRO A 424 11.49 -21.73 -17.98
CA PRO A 424 12.32 -20.71 -18.62
C PRO A 424 11.56 -19.80 -19.61
N LYS A 425 10.52 -20.32 -20.28
CA LYS A 425 9.70 -19.53 -21.21
C LYS A 425 8.95 -18.40 -20.53
N ALA A 426 8.45 -18.62 -19.30
CA ALA A 426 7.73 -17.60 -18.54
C ALA A 426 8.65 -16.42 -18.15
N LEU A 427 9.93 -16.70 -17.90
CA LEU A 427 10.93 -15.67 -17.60
C LEU A 427 11.52 -15.00 -18.84
N GLU A 428 11.47 -15.64 -20.01
CA GLU A 428 12.08 -15.12 -21.23
C GLU A 428 11.52 -13.75 -21.65
N VAL A 429 10.20 -13.60 -21.59
CA VAL A 429 9.52 -12.31 -21.86
C VAL A 429 9.95 -11.22 -20.87
N LEU A 430 10.30 -11.61 -19.63
CA LEU A 430 10.58 -10.71 -18.52
C LEU A 430 12.08 -10.39 -18.36
N LYS A 431 12.95 -10.86 -19.27
CA LYS A 431 14.42 -10.81 -19.18
C LYS A 431 15.01 -9.43 -18.82
N THR A 432 14.35 -8.33 -19.16
CA THR A 432 14.82 -6.94 -18.91
C THR A 432 14.28 -6.31 -17.61
N GLU A 433 13.25 -6.92 -17.01
CA GLU A 433 12.53 -6.42 -15.83
C GLU A 433 12.87 -7.15 -14.54
N ILE A 434 13.21 -8.44 -14.60
CA ILE A 434 13.56 -9.26 -13.43
C ILE A 434 15.07 -9.33 -13.19
N CYS A 435 15.43 -9.79 -11.99
CA CYS A 435 16.79 -9.91 -11.50
C CYS A 435 17.53 -8.56 -11.52
N GLN A 436 16.95 -7.59 -10.81
CA GLN A 436 17.41 -6.19 -10.73
C GLN A 436 18.04 -5.85 -9.37
N SER A 437 17.79 -6.66 -8.33
CA SER A 437 18.45 -6.56 -7.03
C SER A 437 19.98 -6.67 -7.17
N SER A 438 20.71 -5.96 -6.31
CA SER A 438 22.18 -5.98 -6.24
C SER A 438 22.76 -7.36 -5.93
N LEU A 439 21.93 -8.32 -5.50
CA LEU A 439 22.30 -9.71 -5.27
C LEU A 439 22.42 -10.53 -6.57
N PHE A 440 21.78 -10.12 -7.67
CA PHE A 440 21.81 -10.86 -8.95
C PHE A 440 23.08 -10.60 -9.78
N ASN A 441 24.22 -10.99 -9.21
CA ASN A 441 25.51 -11.09 -9.89
C ASN A 441 26.45 -12.04 -9.11
N THR A 442 27.63 -12.32 -9.66
CA THR A 442 28.64 -13.20 -9.03
C THR A 442 29.13 -12.68 -7.67
N ALA A 443 29.28 -11.37 -7.50
CA ALA A 443 29.69 -10.78 -6.22
C ALA A 443 28.57 -10.90 -5.16
N GLY A 444 27.31 -10.75 -5.54
CA GLY A 444 26.15 -10.97 -4.67
C GLY A 444 26.02 -12.42 -4.21
N PHE A 445 26.25 -13.38 -5.12
CA PHE A 445 26.35 -14.80 -4.78
C PHE A 445 27.46 -15.06 -3.75
N VAL A 446 28.68 -14.57 -4.00
CA VAL A 446 29.82 -14.72 -3.08
C VAL A 446 29.53 -14.07 -1.73
N LYS A 447 28.94 -12.87 -1.70
CA LYS A 447 28.58 -12.16 -0.46
C LYS A 447 27.59 -12.95 0.40
N LEU A 448 26.55 -13.55 -0.20
CA LEU A 448 25.58 -14.38 0.53
C LEU A 448 26.24 -15.60 1.19
N LEU A 449 27.19 -16.24 0.49
CA LEU A 449 27.94 -17.37 1.04
C LEU A 449 28.99 -16.93 2.08
N GLN A 450 29.62 -15.77 1.92
CA GLN A 450 30.52 -15.17 2.91
C GLN A 450 29.76 -14.84 4.21
N GLU A 451 28.58 -14.21 4.14
CA GLU A 451 27.72 -13.93 5.30
C GLU A 451 27.35 -15.24 6.05
N ALA A 452 27.10 -16.34 5.33
CA ALA A 452 26.87 -17.65 5.93
C ALA A 452 28.12 -18.24 6.60
N ILE A 453 29.28 -18.18 5.94
CA ILE A 453 30.57 -18.67 6.47
C ILE A 453 30.97 -17.91 7.73
N GLU A 454 30.90 -16.57 7.74
CA GLU A 454 31.25 -15.77 8.91
C GLU A 454 30.41 -16.17 10.13
N LEU A 455 29.10 -16.33 9.95
CA LEU A 455 28.22 -16.73 11.03
C LEU A 455 28.50 -18.15 11.53
N LEU A 456 28.61 -19.13 10.63
CA LEU A 456 28.90 -20.53 11.02
C LEU A 456 30.26 -20.65 11.70
N LYS A 457 31.27 -19.91 11.23
CA LYS A 457 32.60 -19.85 11.85
C LYS A 457 32.56 -19.27 13.27
N THR A 458 31.77 -18.22 13.52
CA THR A 458 31.60 -17.69 14.89
C THR A 458 30.90 -18.66 15.84
N ASN A 459 30.12 -19.61 15.31
CA ASN A 459 29.40 -20.63 16.07
C ASN A 459 30.12 -22.00 16.12
N GLY A 460 31.33 -22.10 15.57
CA GLY A 460 32.15 -23.33 15.63
C GLY A 460 31.78 -24.42 14.62
N LEU A 461 30.87 -24.15 13.68
CA LEU A 461 30.35 -25.10 12.69
C LEU A 461 31.24 -25.16 11.44
N LEU A 462 32.47 -25.63 11.63
CA LEU A 462 33.54 -25.55 10.64
C LEU A 462 33.35 -26.52 9.46
N GLU A 463 32.66 -27.64 9.67
CA GLU A 463 32.35 -28.65 8.65
C GLU A 463 31.50 -28.03 7.52
N MET A 464 30.45 -27.29 7.88
CA MET A 464 29.62 -26.56 6.91
C MET A 464 30.43 -25.46 6.21
N CYS A 465 31.33 -24.76 6.92
CA CYS A 465 32.20 -23.76 6.30
C CYS A 465 33.04 -24.34 5.16
N VAL A 466 33.63 -25.53 5.34
CA VAL A 466 34.41 -26.20 4.28
C VAL A 466 33.57 -26.49 3.05
N ALA A 467 32.34 -27.00 3.24
CA ALA A 467 31.43 -27.30 2.14
C ALA A 467 30.94 -26.03 1.40
N ILE A 468 30.73 -24.92 2.12
CA ILE A 468 30.40 -23.62 1.49
C ILE A 468 31.62 -23.04 0.74
N TYR A 469 32.83 -23.19 1.27
CA TYR A 469 34.04 -22.77 0.54
C TYR A 469 34.16 -23.48 -0.82
N GLN A 470 33.80 -24.77 -0.91
CA GLN A 470 33.77 -25.51 -2.18
C GLN A 470 32.78 -24.92 -3.20
N LEU A 471 31.69 -24.27 -2.77
CA LEU A 471 30.78 -23.53 -3.64
C LEU A 471 31.36 -22.18 -4.10
N THR A 472 32.12 -21.49 -3.25
CA THR A 472 32.72 -20.18 -3.58
C THR A 472 33.96 -20.26 -4.48
N LEU A 473 34.82 -21.27 -4.27
CA LEU A 473 36.13 -21.37 -4.93
C LEU A 473 36.08 -21.32 -6.47
N PRO A 474 35.17 -22.04 -7.17
CA PRO A 474 35.09 -21.96 -8.63
C PRO A 474 34.76 -20.55 -9.14
N VAL A 475 33.92 -19.80 -8.40
CA VAL A 475 33.53 -18.43 -8.76
C VAL A 475 34.70 -17.46 -8.55
N LEU A 476 35.42 -17.57 -7.43
CA LEU A 476 36.58 -16.72 -7.13
C LEU A 476 37.75 -16.95 -8.10
N GLN A 477 37.99 -18.21 -8.49
CA GLN A 477 38.97 -18.57 -9.51
C GLN A 477 38.61 -18.00 -10.89
N GLU A 478 37.32 -17.96 -11.24
CA GLU A 478 36.84 -17.32 -12.47
C GLU A 478 37.06 -15.79 -12.43
N THR A 479 36.72 -15.13 -11.31
CA THR A 479 36.90 -13.68 -11.15
C THR A 479 38.34 -13.25 -10.92
N ARG A 480 39.27 -14.19 -10.70
CA ARG A 480 40.69 -13.97 -10.35
C ARG A 480 40.88 -13.17 -9.06
N ASP A 481 40.03 -13.47 -8.08
CA ASP A 481 40.11 -12.94 -6.72
C ASP A 481 40.91 -13.96 -5.88
N TYR A 482 42.15 -13.61 -5.52
CA TYR A 482 43.21 -14.53 -5.05
C TYR A 482 43.52 -14.40 -3.56
#